data_AF-T1J7Z8-F1
#
_entry.id   AF-T1J7Z8-F1
#
_cell.length_a   1.000
_cell.length_b   1.000
_cell.length_c   1.000
_cell.angle_alpha   90.00
_cell.angle_beta   90.00
_cell.angle_gamma   90.00
#
_symmetry.space_group_name_H-M   'P 1'
#
loop_
_entity.id
_entity.type
_entity.pdbx_description
1 polymer ?
#
loop_
_entity_poly.entity_id
_entity_poly.type
_entity_poly.pdbx_seq_one_letter_code
_entity_poly.pdbx_strand_id
1 'polypeptide(L)'
;MMILYLMVAFFAVDLSEQNTNCTGVTFVTRKEWNARPPKESYQYINESVPYAFIHHTAMTECNDFESCCAEMRIIQNFHMDDRGWDDIGYSFLVGGDGRVYIGRDWGVVGAHTYRYNTVGYGISFMGTFTNKLPNENAMEAVKKLIGCGVVQKYLQSDYGLYGHRDGRCTECPGDKFYEHLKTWYRWHAKGTITKYC
;
A
#
# COMPACT_ATOMS: atom_id res chain seq x y z
N MET A 1 -42.82 -29.73 -47.54
CA MET A 1 -41.43 -29.29 -47.30
C MET A 1 -41.43 -28.43 -46.05
N MET A 2 -40.98 -28.97 -44.92
CA MET A 2 -40.92 -28.24 -43.65
C MET A 2 -39.55 -28.54 -43.05
N ILE A 3 -38.64 -27.56 -43.13
CA ILE A 3 -37.27 -27.68 -42.61
C ILE A 3 -37.30 -27.18 -41.16
N LEU A 4 -37.05 -28.10 -40.23
CA LEU A 4 -36.94 -27.83 -38.80
C LEU A 4 -35.51 -27.30 -38.53
N TYR A 5 -35.37 -26.02 -38.20
CA TYR A 5 -34.10 -25.46 -37.75
C TYR A 5 -33.89 -25.81 -36.27
N LEU A 6 -32.89 -26.66 -35.99
CA LEU A 6 -32.35 -26.86 -34.65
C LEU A 6 -31.59 -25.59 -34.24
N MET A 7 -32.11 -24.83 -33.27
CA MET A 7 -31.32 -23.82 -32.58
C MET A 7 -30.46 -24.52 -31.51
N VAL A 8 -29.17 -24.68 -31.80
CA VAL A 8 -28.18 -25.00 -30.76
C VAL A 8 -27.88 -23.69 -30.04
N ALA A 9 -28.42 -23.53 -28.83
CA ALA A 9 -28.03 -22.45 -27.95
C ALA A 9 -26.57 -22.67 -27.52
N PHE A 10 -25.65 -21.94 -28.15
CA PHE A 10 -24.32 -21.74 -27.58
C PHE A 10 -24.48 -20.88 -26.33
N PHE A 11 -24.43 -21.51 -25.17
CA PHE A 11 -24.16 -20.78 -23.93
C PHE A 11 -22.74 -20.24 -24.04
N ALA A 12 -22.61 -18.94 -24.30
CA ALA A 12 -21.36 -18.24 -24.05
C ALA A 12 -21.10 -18.35 -22.54
N VAL A 13 -20.09 -19.13 -22.16
CA VAL A 13 -19.51 -19.01 -20.83
C VAL A 13 -18.85 -17.63 -20.82
N ASP A 14 -19.47 -16.69 -20.12
CA ASP A 14 -18.93 -15.36 -19.94
C ASP A 14 -17.66 -15.48 -19.09
N LEU A 15 -16.50 -15.37 -19.72
CA LEU A 15 -15.18 -15.53 -19.09
C LEU A 15 -14.67 -14.20 -18.46
N SER A 16 -15.54 -13.23 -18.19
CA SER A 16 -15.13 -11.89 -17.75
C SER A 16 -15.42 -11.54 -16.28
N GLU A 17 -15.49 -12.51 -15.36
CA GLU A 17 -15.33 -12.25 -13.93
C GLU A 17 -14.09 -12.97 -13.38
N GLN A 18 -12.91 -12.59 -13.89
CA GLN A 18 -11.72 -12.73 -13.05
C GLN A 18 -11.89 -11.75 -11.89
N ASN A 19 -11.94 -12.27 -10.67
CA ASN A 19 -12.06 -11.59 -9.38
C ASN A 19 -11.13 -10.35 -9.26
N THR A 20 -11.53 -9.21 -9.85
CA THR A 20 -10.79 -7.93 -9.94
C THR A 20 -11.20 -6.93 -8.88
N ASN A 21 -12.06 -7.31 -7.94
CA ASN A 21 -12.45 -6.39 -6.87
C ASN A 21 -11.56 -6.66 -5.66
N CYS A 22 -10.86 -5.63 -5.20
CA CYS A 22 -10.02 -5.64 -3.99
C CYS A 22 -10.86 -5.84 -2.72
N THR A 23 -11.48 -7.01 -2.64
CA THR A 23 -12.59 -7.32 -1.75
C THR A 23 -12.12 -7.23 -0.31
N GLY A 24 -12.85 -6.46 0.49
CA GLY A 24 -12.56 -6.27 1.90
C GLY A 24 -11.48 -5.23 2.22
N VAL A 25 -10.97 -4.49 1.22
CA VAL A 25 -10.20 -3.26 1.44
C VAL A 25 -11.13 -2.06 1.43
N THR A 26 -11.12 -1.29 2.51
CA THR A 26 -11.85 -0.02 2.60
C THR A 26 -10.90 1.13 2.27
N PHE A 27 -10.93 1.59 1.03
CA PHE A 27 -10.12 2.74 0.59
C PHE A 27 -10.74 4.07 1.04
N VAL A 28 -9.88 4.99 1.44
CA VAL A 28 -10.18 6.41 1.62
C VAL A 28 -9.35 7.17 0.58
N THR A 29 -10.04 7.70 -0.42
CA THR A 29 -9.47 8.44 -1.53
C THR A 29 -8.86 9.76 -1.07
N ARG A 30 -7.93 10.28 -1.88
CA ARG A 30 -7.35 11.62 -1.69
C ARG A 30 -8.40 12.72 -1.49
N LYS A 31 -9.54 12.62 -2.19
CA LYS A 31 -10.64 13.57 -2.03
C LYS A 31 -11.31 13.44 -0.66
N GLU A 32 -11.55 12.22 -0.19
CA GLU A 32 -12.24 11.97 1.08
C GLU A 32 -11.45 12.46 2.29
N TRP A 33 -10.12 12.27 2.31
CA TRP A 33 -9.28 12.80 3.40
C TRP A 33 -8.85 14.27 3.20
N ASN A 34 -9.37 14.93 2.16
CA ASN A 34 -9.08 16.32 1.81
C ASN A 34 -7.59 16.59 1.56
N ALA A 35 -6.98 15.76 0.71
CA ALA A 35 -5.62 15.92 0.25
C ALA A 35 -5.44 17.22 -0.53
N ARG A 36 -4.34 17.93 -0.28
CA ARG A 36 -3.90 18.98 -1.21
C ARG A 36 -3.26 18.36 -2.47
N PRO A 37 -3.24 19.07 -3.60
CA PRO A 37 -2.60 18.58 -4.83
C PRO A 37 -1.08 18.42 -4.63
N PRO A 38 -0.44 17.49 -5.37
CA PRO A 38 1.03 17.43 -5.41
C PRO A 38 1.61 18.72 -6.03
N LYS A 39 2.85 19.06 -5.67
CA LYS A 39 3.57 20.22 -6.26
C LYS A 39 3.91 20.01 -7.73
N GLU A 40 4.24 18.78 -8.08
CA GLU A 40 4.68 18.39 -9.42
C GLU A 40 3.87 17.21 -9.95
N SER A 41 3.94 16.99 -11.27
CA SER A 41 3.37 15.80 -11.88
C SER A 41 4.10 14.54 -11.43
N TYR A 42 3.33 13.45 -11.25
CA TYR A 42 3.91 12.19 -10.82
C TYR A 42 4.75 11.52 -11.91
N GLN A 43 5.77 10.79 -11.46
CA GLN A 43 6.40 9.74 -12.25
C GLN A 43 5.62 8.43 -12.05
N TYR A 44 5.43 7.70 -13.14
CA TYR A 44 4.63 6.49 -13.15
C TYR A 44 5.48 5.22 -13.22
N ILE A 45 4.95 4.16 -12.62
CA ILE A 45 5.49 2.80 -12.66
C ILE A 45 4.61 1.99 -13.61
N ASN A 46 5.18 1.55 -14.73
CA ASN A 46 4.44 0.90 -15.82
C ASN A 46 4.36 -0.63 -15.69
N GLU A 47 5.02 -1.21 -14.68
CA GLU A 47 5.14 -2.66 -14.50
C GLU A 47 4.82 -3.09 -13.07
N SER A 48 4.53 -4.37 -12.88
CA SER A 48 4.38 -4.93 -11.54
C SER A 48 5.71 -4.86 -10.78
N VAL A 49 5.69 -4.26 -9.58
CA VAL A 49 6.92 -4.10 -8.79
C VAL A 49 7.20 -5.31 -7.91
N PRO A 50 8.48 -5.60 -7.60
CA PRO A 50 8.85 -6.76 -6.79
C PRO A 50 8.75 -6.54 -5.27
N TYR A 51 8.62 -5.30 -4.77
CA TYR A 51 8.79 -5.02 -3.34
C TYR A 51 7.59 -4.31 -2.70
N ALA A 52 7.23 -4.77 -1.50
CA ALA A 52 6.35 -4.05 -0.57
C ALA A 52 7.16 -3.67 0.68
N PHE A 53 7.21 -2.38 1.00
CA PHE A 53 7.89 -1.86 2.18
C PHE A 53 6.89 -1.44 3.24
N ILE A 54 7.06 -1.97 4.46
CA ILE A 54 6.28 -1.59 5.63
C ILE A 54 6.99 -0.49 6.40
N HIS A 55 6.25 0.56 6.69
CA HIS A 55 6.67 1.71 7.45
C HIS A 55 5.76 1.90 8.68
N HIS A 56 6.26 2.70 9.62
CA HIS A 56 5.41 3.47 10.52
C HIS A 56 5.61 4.96 10.24
N THR A 57 4.69 5.81 10.66
CA THR A 57 4.86 7.26 10.51
C THR A 57 5.79 7.84 11.58
N ALA A 58 5.96 7.15 12.71
CA ALA A 58 6.59 7.69 13.93
C ALA A 58 5.90 8.98 14.41
N MET A 59 4.58 9.06 14.17
CA MET A 59 3.72 10.17 14.57
C MET A 59 2.55 9.62 15.40
N THR A 60 1.42 10.31 15.39
CA THR A 60 0.25 10.00 16.21
C THR A 60 -0.54 8.85 15.60
N GLU A 61 -1.11 8.01 16.47
CA GLU A 61 -2.11 7.03 16.05
C GLU A 61 -3.48 7.69 15.91
N CYS A 62 -4.25 7.20 14.95
CA CYS A 62 -5.64 7.57 14.74
C CYS A 62 -6.51 6.31 14.74
N ASN A 63 -7.76 6.41 15.19
CA ASN A 63 -8.63 5.23 15.40
C ASN A 63 -10.04 5.40 14.84
N ASP A 64 -10.32 6.51 14.18
CA ASP A 64 -11.58 6.79 13.50
C ASP A 64 -11.31 7.57 12.21
N PHE A 65 -12.34 7.68 11.37
CA PHE A 65 -12.20 8.30 10.05
C PHE A 65 -11.72 9.75 10.13
N GLU A 66 -12.25 10.55 11.05
CA GLU A 66 -11.92 11.98 11.14
C GLU A 66 -10.50 12.19 11.67
N SER A 67 -10.13 11.48 12.74
CA SER A 67 -8.77 11.54 13.30
C SER A 67 -7.73 11.04 12.30
N CYS A 68 -8.04 10.01 11.52
CA CYS A 68 -7.12 9.50 10.50
C CYS A 68 -7.03 10.40 9.27
N CYS A 69 -8.12 11.02 8.83
CA CYS A 69 -8.06 12.04 7.80
C CYS A 69 -7.23 13.26 8.26
N ALA A 70 -7.34 13.65 9.53
CA ALA A 70 -6.52 14.73 10.10
C ALA A 70 -5.04 14.36 10.13
N GLU A 71 -4.70 13.15 10.57
CA GLU A 71 -3.32 12.65 10.61
C GLU A 71 -2.71 12.58 9.19
N MET A 72 -3.47 12.11 8.21
CA MET A 72 -3.07 12.13 6.79
C MET A 72 -2.64 13.52 6.32
N ARG A 73 -3.41 14.56 6.65
CA ARG A 73 -3.09 15.96 6.30
C ARG A 73 -1.84 16.45 7.04
N ILE A 74 -1.66 16.10 8.31
CA ILE A 74 -0.46 16.44 9.08
C ILE A 74 0.78 15.83 8.42
N ILE A 75 0.72 14.54 8.06
CA ILE A 75 1.82 13.84 7.39
C ILE A 75 2.10 14.43 6.00
N GLN A 76 1.06 14.73 5.22
CA GLN A 76 1.21 15.36 3.90
C GLN A 76 1.86 16.75 4.02
N ASN A 77 1.42 17.57 4.97
CA ASN A 77 2.00 18.88 5.22
C ASN A 77 3.46 18.77 5.61
N PHE A 78 3.80 17.89 6.57
CA PHE A 78 5.18 17.67 6.98
C PHE A 78 6.10 17.24 5.81
N HIS A 79 5.63 16.31 4.98
CA HIS A 79 6.41 15.85 3.82
C HIS A 79 6.66 16.94 2.79
N MET A 80 5.67 17.77 2.53
CA MET A 80 5.75 18.77 1.46
C MET A 80 6.34 20.10 1.95
N ASP A 81 5.97 20.57 3.14
CA ASP A 81 6.41 21.87 3.68
C ASP A 81 7.78 21.75 4.35
N ASP A 82 7.96 20.79 5.26
CA ASP A 82 9.22 20.65 6.02
C ASP A 82 10.29 19.86 5.25
N ARG A 83 9.92 18.79 4.54
CA ARG A 83 10.87 17.99 3.74
C ARG A 83 11.00 18.43 2.28
N GLY A 84 10.14 19.35 1.84
CA GLY A 84 10.19 19.88 0.48
C GLY A 84 9.76 18.88 -0.61
N TRP A 85 9.13 17.75 -0.27
CA TRP A 85 8.70 16.74 -1.25
C TRP A 85 7.50 17.21 -2.07
N ASP A 86 7.27 16.53 -3.20
CA ASP A 86 6.15 16.86 -4.09
C ASP A 86 4.79 16.49 -3.52
N ASP A 87 4.74 15.47 -2.67
CA ASP A 87 3.53 14.95 -2.01
C ASP A 87 3.91 14.07 -0.81
N ILE A 88 2.91 13.57 -0.07
CA ILE A 88 3.07 12.50 0.91
C ILE A 88 3.93 11.35 0.33
N GLY A 89 4.96 10.90 1.06
CA GLY A 89 5.96 10.00 0.48
C GLY A 89 5.52 8.55 0.29
N TYR A 90 4.46 8.11 0.97
CA TYR A 90 3.99 6.73 0.94
C TYR A 90 2.96 6.51 -0.17
N SER A 91 2.90 5.29 -0.70
CA SER A 91 1.86 4.87 -1.65
C SER A 91 0.51 4.78 -0.92
N PHE A 92 0.52 4.16 0.27
CA PHE A 92 -0.65 4.00 1.12
C PHE A 92 -0.30 4.21 2.59
N LEU A 93 -1.30 4.64 3.36
CA LEU A 93 -1.23 4.67 4.81
C LEU A 93 -2.42 3.93 5.41
N VAL A 94 -2.25 3.37 6.61
CA VAL A 94 -3.32 2.61 7.29
C VAL A 94 -3.47 3.11 8.72
N GLY A 95 -4.69 3.47 9.08
CA GLY A 95 -5.06 3.92 10.42
C GLY A 95 -5.45 2.76 11.32
N GLY A 96 -5.52 3.03 12.63
CA GLY A 96 -6.06 2.09 13.61
C GLY A 96 -7.56 1.79 13.38
N ASP A 97 -8.24 2.59 12.57
CA ASP A 97 -9.60 2.35 12.11
C ASP A 97 -9.71 1.23 11.05
N GLY A 98 -8.58 0.66 10.59
CA GLY A 98 -8.54 -0.42 9.60
C GLY A 98 -8.83 0.02 8.17
N ARG A 99 -8.84 1.33 7.88
CA ARG A 99 -9.01 1.86 6.52
C ARG A 99 -7.66 2.09 5.84
N VAL A 100 -7.64 1.96 4.53
CA VAL A 100 -6.46 2.25 3.69
C VAL A 100 -6.63 3.64 3.07
N TYR A 101 -5.78 4.57 3.49
CA TYR A 101 -5.74 5.93 2.98
C TYR A 101 -4.79 6.01 1.78
N ILE A 102 -5.33 6.46 0.65
CA ILE A 102 -4.56 6.59 -0.59
C ILE A 102 -3.61 7.78 -0.45
N GLY A 103 -2.31 7.49 -0.44
CA GLY A 103 -1.24 8.49 -0.56
C GLY A 103 -0.99 8.77 -2.04
N ARG A 104 0.18 8.36 -2.54
CA ARG A 104 0.50 8.45 -3.98
C ARG A 104 -0.21 7.41 -4.85
N ASP A 105 -0.79 6.38 -4.25
CA ASP A 105 -1.51 5.29 -4.92
C ASP A 105 -0.59 4.29 -5.65
N TRP A 106 -1.22 3.27 -6.25
CA TRP A 106 -0.59 2.33 -7.15
C TRP A 106 -0.12 3.02 -8.44
N GLY A 107 0.92 2.46 -9.07
CA GLY A 107 1.44 2.97 -10.34
C GLY A 107 2.19 4.31 -10.24
N VAL A 108 2.41 4.85 -9.05
CA VAL A 108 3.11 6.13 -8.84
C VAL A 108 4.38 5.94 -7.99
N VAL A 109 5.46 6.58 -8.42
CA VAL A 109 6.74 6.57 -7.70
C VAL A 109 6.63 7.28 -6.35
N GLY A 110 7.05 6.57 -5.30
CA GLY A 110 7.06 7.04 -3.92
C GLY A 110 8.23 7.96 -3.55
N ALA A 111 8.27 8.35 -2.27
CA ALA A 111 9.42 8.99 -1.62
C ALA A 111 9.70 8.35 -0.23
N HIS A 112 9.41 7.05 -0.09
CA HIS A 112 9.40 6.36 1.20
C HIS A 112 10.70 5.59 1.49
N THR A 113 11.30 4.94 0.49
CA THR A 113 12.51 4.11 0.64
C THR A 113 13.48 4.48 -0.48
N TYR A 114 14.49 5.30 -0.15
CA TYR A 114 15.51 5.72 -1.12
C TYR A 114 16.15 4.52 -1.83
N ARG A 115 16.34 4.64 -3.16
CA ARG A 115 16.74 3.58 -4.12
C ARG A 115 15.71 2.49 -4.42
N TYR A 116 14.58 2.45 -3.73
CA TYR A 116 13.51 1.48 -3.98
C TYR A 116 12.17 2.11 -4.40
N ASN A 117 12.05 3.44 -4.37
CA ASN A 117 10.82 4.16 -4.70
C ASN A 117 10.23 3.85 -6.09
N THR A 118 11.05 3.45 -7.06
CA THR A 118 10.63 3.11 -8.44
C THR A 118 10.31 1.63 -8.63
N VAL A 119 10.64 0.79 -7.65
CA VAL A 119 10.53 -0.68 -7.72
C VAL A 119 9.82 -1.27 -6.50
N GLY A 120 9.08 -0.44 -5.77
CA GLY A 120 8.33 -0.89 -4.61
C GLY A 120 7.30 0.11 -4.15
N TYR A 121 6.31 -0.39 -3.41
CA TYR A 121 5.29 0.44 -2.78
C TYR A 121 5.54 0.54 -1.28
N GLY A 122 5.40 1.75 -0.75
CA GLY A 122 5.52 2.04 0.68
C GLY A 122 4.15 2.09 1.33
N ILE A 123 3.94 1.21 2.31
CA ILE A 123 2.71 1.12 3.09
C ILE A 123 3.05 1.51 4.53
N SER A 124 2.50 2.63 5.02
CA SER A 124 2.83 3.14 6.36
C SER A 124 1.67 3.00 7.33
N PHE A 125 1.92 2.38 8.48
CA PHE A 125 1.00 2.40 9.60
C PHE A 125 1.08 3.75 10.31
N MET A 126 -0.06 4.43 10.50
CA MET A 126 -0.12 5.70 11.23
C MET A 126 0.08 5.43 12.73
N GLY A 127 1.23 5.84 13.26
CA GLY A 127 1.61 5.63 14.65
C GLY A 127 3.09 5.37 14.87
N THR A 128 3.41 5.02 16.12
CA THR A 128 4.76 4.65 16.57
C THR A 128 4.74 3.25 17.18
N PHE A 129 5.43 2.30 16.53
CA PHE A 129 5.36 0.88 16.86
C PHE A 129 6.70 0.28 17.31
N THR A 130 7.52 1.10 17.96
CA THR A 130 8.79 0.67 18.58
C THR A 130 8.57 -0.32 19.71
N ASN A 131 7.63 -0.03 20.60
CA ASN A 131 7.39 -0.80 21.83
C ASN A 131 6.04 -1.53 21.87
N LYS A 132 5.25 -1.41 20.80
CA LYS A 132 3.93 -2.04 20.67
C LYS A 132 3.64 -2.39 19.22
N LEU A 133 2.62 -3.21 19.00
CA LEU A 133 2.14 -3.56 17.66
C LEU A 133 1.06 -2.55 17.21
N PRO A 134 0.89 -2.35 15.89
CA PRO A 134 -0.37 -1.84 15.37
C PRO A 134 -1.51 -2.76 15.78
N ASN A 135 -2.73 -2.23 15.82
CA ASN A 135 -3.89 -3.06 16.11
C ASN A 135 -4.19 -4.05 14.96
N GLU A 136 -4.98 -5.08 15.27
CA GLU A 136 -5.27 -6.17 14.32
C GLU A 136 -6.00 -5.67 13.08
N ASN A 137 -6.92 -4.70 13.22
CA ASN A 137 -7.66 -4.12 12.10
C ASN A 137 -6.72 -3.51 11.05
N ALA A 138 -5.74 -2.72 11.49
CA ALA A 138 -4.75 -2.12 10.61
C ALA A 138 -3.89 -3.19 9.92
N MET A 139 -3.45 -4.21 10.67
CA MET A 139 -2.62 -5.28 10.12
C MET A 139 -3.37 -6.10 9.07
N GLU A 140 -4.63 -6.44 9.33
CA GLU A 140 -5.47 -7.16 8.37
C GLU A 140 -5.79 -6.32 7.13
N ALA A 141 -6.00 -5.02 7.27
CA ALA A 141 -6.18 -4.11 6.15
C ALA A 141 -4.96 -4.11 5.21
N VAL A 142 -3.74 -4.09 5.75
CA VAL A 142 -2.51 -4.16 4.93
C VAL A 142 -2.36 -5.51 4.24
N LYS A 143 -2.65 -6.64 4.90
CA LYS A 143 -2.61 -7.96 4.26
C LYS A 143 -3.55 -8.03 3.06
N LYS A 144 -4.78 -7.52 3.21
CA LYS A 144 -5.77 -7.43 2.11
C LYS A 144 -5.32 -6.48 1.01
N LEU A 145 -4.74 -5.33 1.36
CA LEU A 145 -4.18 -4.38 0.39
C LEU A 145 -3.06 -5.00 -0.45
N ILE A 146 -2.16 -5.76 0.16
CA ILE A 146 -1.09 -6.46 -0.55
C ILE A 146 -1.69 -7.51 -1.49
N GLY A 147 -2.66 -8.29 -1.03
CA GLY A 147 -3.39 -9.24 -1.89
C GLY A 147 -4.07 -8.57 -3.08
N CYS A 148 -4.73 -7.43 -2.85
CA CYS A 148 -5.29 -6.57 -3.89
C CYS A 148 -4.22 -6.14 -4.90
N GLY A 149 -3.06 -5.64 -4.45
CA GLY A 149 -1.97 -5.24 -5.33
C GLY A 149 -1.46 -6.36 -6.23
N VAL A 150 -1.43 -7.61 -5.73
CA VAL A 150 -1.08 -8.80 -6.53
C VAL A 150 -2.15 -9.11 -7.57
N VAL A 151 -3.42 -9.16 -7.16
CA VAL A 151 -4.56 -9.45 -8.07
C VAL A 151 -4.66 -8.40 -9.19
N GLN A 152 -4.44 -7.13 -8.85
CA GLN A 152 -4.44 -6.00 -9.77
C GLN A 152 -3.15 -5.87 -10.60
N LYS A 153 -2.16 -6.75 -10.40
CA LYS A 153 -0.86 -6.73 -11.09
C LYS A 153 -0.05 -5.45 -10.87
N TYR A 154 -0.28 -4.72 -9.78
CA TYR A 154 0.65 -3.67 -9.34
C TYR A 154 1.85 -4.27 -8.63
N LEU A 155 1.65 -5.37 -7.90
CA LEU A 155 2.68 -6.09 -7.17
C LEU A 155 2.87 -7.48 -7.81
N GLN A 156 4.12 -7.92 -7.98
CA GLN A 156 4.39 -9.26 -8.51
C GLN A 156 3.81 -10.33 -7.58
N SER A 157 3.29 -11.44 -8.11
CA SER A 157 2.80 -12.55 -7.28
C SER A 157 3.88 -13.18 -6.42
N ASP A 158 5.14 -13.05 -6.84
CA ASP A 158 6.32 -13.48 -6.12
C ASP A 158 7.05 -12.34 -5.37
N TYR A 159 6.35 -11.28 -4.98
CA TYR A 159 6.94 -10.12 -4.26
C TYR A 159 7.74 -10.49 -3.00
N GLY A 160 8.55 -9.55 -2.52
CA GLY A 160 9.14 -9.62 -1.19
C GLY A 160 8.58 -8.54 -0.27
N LEU A 161 8.26 -8.91 0.96
CA LEU A 161 7.85 -8.01 2.03
C LEU A 161 9.07 -7.62 2.87
N TYR A 162 9.27 -6.33 3.08
CA TYR A 162 10.41 -5.79 3.84
C TYR A 162 9.94 -4.71 4.81
N GLY A 163 10.65 -4.55 5.92
CA GLY A 163 10.56 -3.34 6.73
C GLY A 163 11.42 -2.24 6.12
N HIS A 164 11.10 -0.97 6.38
CA HIS A 164 11.92 0.15 5.89
C HIS A 164 13.41 0.00 6.29
N ARG A 165 13.69 -0.50 7.50
CA ARG A 165 15.05 -0.75 8.00
C ARG A 165 15.86 -1.80 7.22
N ASP A 166 15.23 -2.59 6.36
CA ASP A 166 15.94 -3.51 5.47
C ASP A 166 16.63 -2.76 4.32
N GLY A 167 15.99 -1.70 3.83
CA GLY A 167 16.52 -0.86 2.75
C GLY A 167 17.27 0.37 3.22
N ARG A 168 17.04 0.86 4.46
CA ARG A 168 17.61 2.12 4.97
C ARG A 168 18.12 2.03 6.42
N CYS A 169 19.07 2.88 6.79
CA CYS A 169 19.51 3.08 8.18
C CYS A 169 18.46 3.86 9.00
N THR A 170 17.41 3.17 9.43
CA THR A 170 16.31 3.75 10.22
C THR A 170 15.77 2.72 11.20
N GLU A 171 15.11 3.18 12.26
CA GLU A 171 14.33 2.33 13.17
C GLU A 171 12.97 1.95 12.54
N CYS A 172 12.50 2.62 11.50
CA CYS A 172 11.21 2.31 10.87
C CYS A 172 11.16 0.82 10.40
N PRO A 173 10.09 0.04 10.66
CA PRO A 173 8.77 0.41 11.17
C PRO A 173 8.58 0.29 12.70
N GLY A 174 9.66 0.37 13.48
CA GLY A 174 9.68 0.19 14.93
C GLY A 174 10.02 -1.24 15.34
N ASP A 175 10.78 -1.41 16.42
CA ASP A 175 11.35 -2.71 16.82
C ASP A 175 10.30 -3.79 17.04
N LYS A 176 9.28 -3.51 17.86
CA LYS A 176 8.25 -4.49 18.19
C LYS A 176 7.48 -4.93 16.96
N PHE A 177 7.14 -3.99 16.08
CA PHE A 177 6.41 -4.33 14.86
C PHE A 177 7.29 -5.03 13.82
N TYR A 178 8.55 -4.61 13.65
CA TYR A 178 9.50 -5.28 12.78
C TYR A 178 9.71 -6.75 13.15
N GLU A 179 9.84 -7.06 14.44
CA GLU A 179 9.92 -8.46 14.90
C GLU A 179 8.66 -9.26 14.54
N HIS A 180 7.49 -8.63 14.63
CA HIS A 180 6.24 -9.27 14.23
C HIS A 180 6.14 -9.48 12.71
N LEU A 181 6.64 -8.56 11.87
CA LEU A 181 6.63 -8.69 10.41
C LEU A 181 7.38 -9.93 9.91
N LYS A 182 8.36 -10.45 10.67
CA LYS A 182 9.07 -11.70 10.33
C LYS A 182 8.14 -12.91 10.23
N THR A 183 6.96 -12.83 10.84
CA THR A 183 5.93 -13.88 10.78
C THR A 183 5.00 -13.76 9.57
N TRP A 184 5.06 -12.65 8.83
CA TRP A 184 4.16 -12.40 7.72
C TRP A 184 4.56 -13.18 6.48
N TYR A 185 3.54 -13.51 5.66
CA TYR A 185 3.75 -14.18 4.39
C TYR A 185 4.67 -13.34 3.48
N ARG A 186 5.66 -14.01 2.87
CA ARG A 186 6.67 -13.44 1.97
C ARG A 186 7.63 -12.42 2.60
N TRP A 187 7.80 -12.47 3.93
CA TRP A 187 8.90 -11.80 4.59
C TRP A 187 10.23 -12.16 3.92
N HIS A 188 10.93 -11.16 3.38
CA HIS A 188 12.19 -11.30 2.60
C HIS A 188 12.10 -12.29 1.42
N ALA A 189 10.90 -12.43 0.85
CA ALA A 189 10.53 -13.24 -0.33
C ALA A 189 11.52 -13.22 -1.51
N LYS A 190 12.07 -12.03 -1.79
CA LYS A 190 12.94 -11.74 -2.94
C LYS A 190 14.43 -11.75 -2.57
N GLY A 191 14.78 -12.36 -1.44
CA GLY A 191 16.15 -12.41 -0.92
C GLY A 191 16.59 -11.14 -0.20
N THR A 192 17.88 -11.04 0.10
CA THR A 192 18.45 -9.87 0.76
C THR A 192 18.54 -8.70 -0.20
N ILE A 193 18.09 -7.52 0.25
CA ILE A 193 18.19 -6.28 -0.52
C ILE A 193 19.38 -5.44 -0.05
N THR A 194 19.91 -4.58 -0.92
CA THR A 194 20.98 -3.64 -0.54
C THR A 194 20.44 -2.58 0.41
N LYS A 195 21.04 -2.47 1.58
CA LYS A 195 20.76 -1.42 2.55
C LYS A 195 21.59 -0.19 2.22
N TYR A 196 20.92 0.93 1.96
CA TYR A 196 21.56 2.21 1.73
C TYR A 196 21.48 3.03 3.00
N CYS A 197 22.62 3.54 3.45
CA CYS A 197 22.71 4.60 4.45
C CYS A 197 23.30 5.77 3.66
#